data_AF-A0A815R1A1-F1
#
_entry.id   AF-A0A815R1A1-F1
#
_cell.length_a   1.000
_cell.length_b   1.000
_cell.length_c   1.000
_cell.angle_alpha   90.00
_cell.angle_beta   90.00
_cell.angle_gamma   90.00
#
_symmetry.space_group_name_H-M   'P 1'
#
loop_
_entity.id
_entity.type
_entity.pdbx_description
1 polymer ?
#
loop_
_entity_poly.entity_id
_entity_poly.type
_entity_poly.pdbx_seq_one_letter_code
_entity_poly.pdbx_strand_id
1 'polypeptide(L)'
;NLGSYRPSFNADKTIRVVAGGTSDDVKLGYGWEGRVQKLTGHPKDPATWIEFHFDAWQGMTFGDVSLIRGYNGPALLVSHDRSLKRGFSQNLYPNAPQRYKVRDSNRTPVLAATEPYTGGKHEELVSYYRRKLKRHDAYVVNTDVAADQGTKSKHLIIEFF
;
A
#
# COMPACT_ATOMS: atom_id res chain seq x y z
N ASN A 1 21.09 12.50 -7.94
CA ASN A 1 21.21 12.82 -6.50
C ASN A 1 20.51 11.73 -5.69
N LEU A 2 21.28 10.74 -5.23
CA LEU A 2 20.79 9.59 -4.47
C LEU A 2 21.18 9.81 -3.00
N GLY A 3 20.24 10.26 -2.17
CA GLY A 3 20.49 10.70 -0.79
C GLY A 3 20.86 9.57 0.18
N SER A 4 21.63 9.94 1.21
CA SER A 4 22.25 9.15 2.29
C SER A 4 21.31 8.48 3.30
N TYR A 5 20.02 8.37 3.01
CA TYR A 5 18.99 7.91 3.96
C TYR A 5 18.24 6.66 3.49
N ARG A 6 18.81 5.91 2.54
CA ARG A 6 18.32 4.56 2.26
C ARG A 6 18.81 3.62 3.38
N PRO A 7 17.94 2.88 4.08
CA PRO A 7 18.38 1.68 4.78
C PRO A 7 19.10 0.79 3.76
N SER A 8 20.06 -0.02 4.20
CA SER A 8 20.97 -0.80 3.35
C SER A 8 20.28 -1.97 2.62
N PHE A 9 19.12 -1.73 2.02
CA PHE A 9 18.45 -2.61 1.10
C PHE A 9 18.83 -2.14 -0.30
N ASN A 10 19.69 -2.88 -0.98
CA ASN A 10 20.18 -2.50 -2.31
C ASN A 10 19.09 -2.43 -3.40
N ALA A 11 17.86 -2.90 -3.15
CA ALA A 11 16.70 -2.58 -3.99
C ALA A 11 15.36 -2.97 -3.35
N ASP A 12 15.30 -4.01 -2.52
CA ASP A 12 14.07 -4.47 -1.85
C ASP A 12 14.48 -5.32 -0.62
N LYS A 13 13.72 -5.28 0.49
CA LYS A 13 13.80 -6.30 1.57
C LYS A 13 12.58 -7.20 1.44
N THR A 14 12.80 -8.47 1.07
CA THR A 14 11.73 -9.48 1.10
C THR A 14 11.70 -10.16 2.45
N ILE A 15 10.57 -10.10 3.13
CA ILE A 15 10.29 -10.86 4.34
C ILE A 15 9.36 -12.01 3.96
N ARG A 16 9.72 -13.23 4.34
CA ARG A 16 8.83 -14.39 4.20
C ARG A 16 8.05 -14.55 5.49
N VAL A 17 6.79 -14.10 5.46
CA VAL A 17 5.85 -14.38 6.54
C VAL A 17 5.26 -15.77 6.30
N VAL A 18 5.41 -16.67 7.26
CA VAL A 18 4.80 -18.02 7.20
C VAL A 18 3.39 -17.93 7.77
N ALA A 19 2.43 -18.61 7.15
CA ALA A 19 1.05 -18.63 7.64
C ALA A 19 1.00 -19.08 9.12
N GLY A 20 0.28 -18.34 9.96
CA GLY A 20 0.19 -18.61 11.40
C GLY A 20 0.39 -17.40 12.34
N GLY A 21 0.35 -16.16 11.82
CA GLY A 21 0.44 -14.96 12.67
C GLY A 21 1.86 -14.56 13.05
N THR A 22 2.86 -14.97 12.25
CA THR A 22 4.24 -14.48 12.44
C THR A 22 4.34 -13.00 12.04
N SER A 23 4.96 -12.19 12.89
CA SER A 23 5.37 -10.82 12.59
C SER A 23 6.88 -10.74 12.50
N ASP A 24 7.40 -9.80 11.72
CA ASP A 24 8.82 -9.46 11.68
C ASP A 24 8.97 -7.94 11.79
N ASP A 25 10.06 -7.51 12.40
CA ASP A 25 10.35 -6.10 12.62
C ASP A 25 11.35 -5.60 11.58
N VAL A 26 11.02 -4.49 10.93
CA VAL A 26 11.91 -3.79 10.02
C VAL A 26 12.29 -2.45 10.62
N LYS A 27 13.58 -2.28 10.92
CA LYS A 27 14.12 -0.98 11.30
C LYS A 27 14.32 -0.13 10.06
N LEU A 28 13.74 1.06 10.08
CA LEU A 28 13.86 2.06 9.03
C LEU A 28 14.72 3.22 9.52
N GLY A 29 15.48 3.81 8.60
CA GLY A 29 16.24 5.03 8.88
C GLY A 29 15.34 6.25 8.97
N TYR A 30 15.85 7.31 9.60
CA TYR A 30 15.25 8.65 9.57
C TYR A 30 15.01 9.10 8.12
N GLY A 31 13.84 9.70 7.86
CA GLY A 31 13.48 10.23 6.54
C GLY A 31 13.31 9.15 5.45
N TRP A 32 13.09 7.90 5.82
CA TRP A 32 12.89 6.84 4.83
C TRP A 32 11.56 7.04 4.09
N GLU A 33 11.60 6.96 2.77
CA GLU A 33 10.41 7.00 1.92
C GLU A 33 10.37 5.73 1.07
N GLY A 34 9.19 5.11 1.03
CA GLY A 34 8.98 3.93 0.20
C GLY A 34 7.65 3.27 0.48
N ARG A 35 7.59 1.97 0.18
CA ARG A 35 6.37 1.19 0.31
C ARG A 35 6.61 -0.23 0.81
N VAL A 36 5.53 -0.85 1.27
CA VAL A 36 5.42 -2.27 1.56
C VAL A 36 4.30 -2.85 0.70
N GLN A 37 4.51 -4.06 0.16
CA GLN A 37 3.50 -4.79 -0.60
C GLN A 37 3.58 -6.29 -0.32
N LYS A 38 2.45 -6.98 -0.38
CA LYS A 38 2.40 -8.44 -0.41
C LYS A 38 2.83 -8.93 -1.79
N LEU A 39 3.86 -9.77 -1.86
CA LEU A 39 4.26 -10.39 -3.13
C LEU A 39 3.40 -11.62 -3.39
N THR A 40 2.59 -11.59 -4.44
CA THR A 40 1.86 -12.76 -4.98
C THR A 40 2.47 -13.30 -6.27
N GLY A 41 3.35 -12.51 -6.89
CA GLY A 41 4.13 -12.80 -8.10
C GLY A 41 5.36 -11.88 -8.19
N HIS A 42 5.57 -11.24 -9.34
CA HIS A 42 6.66 -10.30 -9.56
C HIS A 42 6.43 -8.97 -8.80
N PRO A 43 7.47 -8.27 -8.30
CA PRO A 43 7.30 -6.98 -7.59
C PRO A 43 6.63 -5.84 -8.37
N LYS A 44 6.40 -6.03 -9.67
CA LYS A 44 5.73 -5.08 -10.58
C LYS A 44 4.29 -5.47 -10.90
N ASP A 45 3.83 -6.61 -10.42
CA ASP A 45 2.46 -7.06 -10.60
C ASP A 45 1.48 -6.16 -9.84
N PRO A 46 0.18 -6.16 -10.22
CA PRO A 46 -0.83 -5.39 -9.52
C PRO A 46 -0.90 -5.79 -8.04
N ALA A 47 -0.70 -4.82 -7.16
CA ALA A 47 -0.68 -5.04 -5.71
C ALA A 47 -1.19 -3.82 -4.96
N THR A 48 -1.77 -4.07 -3.78
CA THR A 48 -2.07 -3.02 -2.82
C THR A 48 -0.77 -2.56 -2.19
N TRP A 49 -0.51 -1.26 -2.20
CA TRP A 49 0.69 -0.67 -1.62
C TRP A 49 0.35 0.00 -0.29
N ILE A 50 1.25 -0.11 0.68
CA ILE A 50 1.28 0.75 1.85
C ILE A 50 2.47 1.67 1.66
N GLU A 51 2.22 2.94 1.43
CA GLU A 51 3.24 3.96 1.13
C GLU A 51 3.43 4.84 2.36
N PHE A 52 4.67 5.20 2.69
CA PHE A 52 4.93 6.06 3.83
C PHE A 52 6.28 6.77 3.76
N HIS A 53 6.30 7.95 4.38
CA HIS A 53 7.48 8.74 4.68
C HIS A 53 7.67 8.70 6.20
N PHE A 54 8.67 7.94 6.63
CA PHE A 54 8.94 7.60 8.02
C PHE A 54 9.88 8.61 8.68
N ASP A 55 9.49 9.08 9.87
CA ASP A 55 10.29 10.00 10.68
C ASP A 55 10.87 11.17 9.86
N ALA A 56 9.95 11.91 9.25
CA ALA A 56 10.21 12.91 8.24
C ALA A 56 10.07 14.33 8.81
N TRP A 57 9.37 15.22 8.10
CA TRP A 57 9.10 16.59 8.49
C TRP A 57 8.63 16.70 9.94
N GLN A 58 9.38 17.43 10.78
CA GLN A 58 9.11 17.64 12.21
C GLN A 58 8.98 16.34 13.03
N GLY A 59 9.64 15.26 12.59
CA GLY A 59 9.54 13.95 13.22
C GLY A 59 8.15 13.34 13.08
N MET A 60 7.40 13.71 12.03
CA MET A 60 6.13 13.08 11.69
C MET A 60 6.36 11.93 10.71
N THR A 61 5.57 10.88 10.87
CA THR A 61 5.43 9.79 9.91
C THR A 61 4.09 9.94 9.21
N PHE A 62 4.13 9.97 7.88
CA PHE A 62 2.93 10.03 7.03
C PHE A 62 2.83 8.73 6.25
N GLY A 63 1.63 8.24 6.03
CA GLY A 63 1.44 7.08 5.18
C GLY A 63 0.01 6.88 4.76
N ASP A 64 -0.16 6.05 3.75
CA ASP A 64 -1.42 5.75 3.11
C ASP A 64 -1.41 4.31 2.56
N VAL A 65 -2.62 3.86 2.19
CA VAL A 65 -2.82 2.65 1.41
C VAL A 65 -3.19 3.06 0.00
N SER A 66 -2.62 2.44 -1.01
CA SER A 66 -2.75 2.86 -2.40
C SER A 66 -3.15 1.68 -3.28
N LEU A 67 -4.21 1.90 -4.05
CA LEU A 67 -4.75 0.99 -5.08
C LEU A 67 -4.41 1.49 -6.49
N ILE A 68 -3.63 2.57 -6.60
CA ILE A 68 -3.21 3.18 -7.86
C ILE A 68 -2.57 2.14 -8.77
N ARG A 69 -1.80 1.23 -8.17
CA ARG A 69 -0.95 0.25 -8.85
C ARG A 69 -1.51 -1.16 -8.83
N GLY A 70 -2.73 -1.33 -8.34
CA GLY A 70 -3.45 -2.59 -8.35
C GLY A 70 -4.00 -2.97 -6.98
N TYR A 71 -4.54 -4.17 -6.91
CA TYR A 71 -5.04 -4.73 -5.67
C TYR A 71 -4.86 -6.24 -5.69
N ASN A 72 -4.14 -6.78 -4.70
CA ASN A 72 -3.98 -8.21 -4.48
C ASN A 72 -4.46 -8.65 -3.09
N GLY A 73 -5.11 -7.75 -2.36
CA GLY A 73 -5.67 -8.01 -1.04
C GLY A 73 -5.90 -6.74 -0.25
N PRO A 74 -6.75 -6.79 0.79
CA PRO A 74 -6.91 -5.69 1.73
C PRO A 74 -5.63 -5.48 2.54
N ALA A 75 -5.42 -4.25 3.00
CA ALA A 75 -4.24 -3.86 3.75
C ALA A 75 -4.61 -2.77 4.77
N LEU A 76 -3.96 -2.78 5.93
CA LEU A 76 -4.15 -1.81 6.99
C LEU A 76 -2.79 -1.31 7.50
N LEU A 77 -2.66 0.01 7.64
CA LEU A 77 -1.56 0.71 8.28
C LEU A 77 -2.07 1.38 9.56
N VAL A 78 -1.47 1.04 10.70
CA VAL A 78 -1.83 1.60 12.01
C VAL A 78 -0.56 2.02 12.74
N SER A 79 -0.55 3.22 13.32
CA SER A 79 0.50 3.55 14.29
C SER A 79 0.23 2.85 15.62
N HIS A 80 1.27 2.48 16.36
CA HIS A 80 1.12 1.81 17.65
C HIS A 80 0.24 2.60 18.64
N ASP A 81 0.33 3.94 18.62
CA ASP A 81 -0.50 4.83 19.42
C ASP A 81 -1.90 5.10 18.83
N ARG A 82 -2.22 4.49 17.68
CA ARG A 82 -3.48 4.61 16.93
C ARG A 82 -3.83 6.01 16.43
N SER A 83 -2.89 6.96 16.48
CA SER A 83 -3.06 8.31 15.94
C SER A 83 -3.10 8.36 14.41
N LEU A 84 -2.54 7.35 13.74
CA LEU A 84 -2.65 7.10 12.31
C LEU A 84 -3.33 5.74 12.08
N LYS A 85 -4.38 5.76 11.24
CA LYS A 85 -5.03 4.57 10.71
C LYS A 85 -5.41 4.82 9.26
N ARG A 86 -4.96 3.95 8.36
CA ARG A 86 -5.24 3.96 6.91
C ARG A 86 -5.44 2.54 6.42
N GLY A 87 -6.22 2.38 5.36
CA GLY A 87 -6.53 1.07 4.79
C GLY A 87 -7.88 0.52 5.20
N PHE A 88 -8.07 -0.76 4.91
CA PHE A 88 -9.35 -1.45 4.97
C PHE A 88 -9.12 -2.97 5.03
N SER A 89 -10.08 -3.71 5.60
CA SER A 89 -9.98 -5.18 5.76
C SER A 89 -10.94 -5.96 4.87
N GLN A 90 -11.94 -5.30 4.26
CA GLN A 90 -12.89 -5.95 3.37
C GLN A 90 -12.24 -6.37 2.04
N ASN A 91 -12.53 -7.60 1.60
CA ASN A 91 -12.06 -8.06 0.30
C ASN A 91 -12.89 -7.43 -0.84
N LEU A 92 -12.21 -6.66 -1.69
CA LEU A 92 -12.82 -5.96 -2.83
C LEU A 92 -12.86 -6.80 -4.12
N TYR A 93 -12.15 -7.93 -4.19
CA TYR A 93 -12.06 -8.73 -5.42
C TYR A 93 -13.40 -9.31 -5.89
N PRO A 94 -14.23 -9.96 -5.04
CA PRO A 94 -15.41 -10.70 -5.53
C PRO A 94 -16.38 -9.84 -6.35
N ASN A 95 -16.60 -8.60 -5.89
CA ASN A 95 -17.59 -7.68 -6.45
C ASN A 95 -17.01 -6.66 -7.44
N ALA A 96 -15.73 -6.78 -7.80
CA ALA A 96 -15.09 -5.87 -8.75
C ALA A 96 -15.59 -6.10 -10.19
N PRO A 97 -15.52 -5.08 -11.07
CA PRO A 97 -15.91 -5.25 -12.47
C PRO A 97 -15.03 -6.30 -13.17
N GLN A 98 -15.67 -7.21 -13.90
CA GLN A 98 -15.03 -8.41 -14.43
C GLN A 98 -13.81 -8.10 -15.32
N ARG A 99 -13.86 -7.01 -16.09
CA ARG A 99 -12.78 -6.61 -17.00
C ARG A 99 -11.47 -6.21 -16.31
N TYR A 100 -11.51 -5.92 -15.00
CA TYR A 100 -10.33 -5.59 -14.22
C TYR A 100 -9.81 -6.74 -13.36
N LYS A 101 -10.52 -7.88 -13.33
CA LYS A 101 -10.04 -9.11 -12.71
C LYS A 101 -9.01 -9.73 -13.65
N VAL A 102 -7.74 -9.56 -13.30
CA VAL A 102 -6.59 -10.06 -14.05
C VAL A 102 -5.85 -11.10 -13.24
N ARG A 103 -4.77 -11.64 -13.81
CA ARG A 103 -3.86 -12.54 -13.11
C ARG A 103 -2.48 -11.92 -13.05
N ASP A 104 -1.83 -12.08 -11.91
CA ASP A 104 -0.42 -11.71 -11.75
C ASP A 104 0.52 -12.72 -12.45
N SER A 105 1.83 -12.51 -12.37
CA SER A 105 2.82 -13.38 -13.02
C SER A 105 2.81 -14.82 -12.47
N ASN A 106 2.23 -15.05 -11.30
CA ASN A 106 2.06 -16.36 -10.67
C ASN A 106 0.65 -16.93 -10.89
N ARG A 107 -0.13 -16.33 -11.79
CA ARG A 107 -1.53 -16.69 -12.08
C ARG A 107 -2.51 -16.46 -10.92
N THR A 108 -2.11 -15.75 -9.87
CA THR A 108 -2.98 -15.38 -8.74
C THR A 108 -4.01 -14.35 -9.22
N PRO A 109 -5.30 -14.49 -8.87
CA PRO A 109 -6.30 -13.50 -9.21
C PRO A 109 -6.08 -12.18 -8.44
N VAL A 110 -6.00 -11.07 -9.18
CA VAL A 110 -5.78 -9.71 -8.66
C VAL A 110 -6.65 -8.71 -9.43
N LEU A 111 -6.74 -7.46 -8.96
CA LEU A 111 -7.34 -6.38 -9.75
C LEU A 111 -6.23 -5.50 -10.36
N ALA A 112 -6.46 -5.10 -11.61
CA ALA A 112 -5.58 -4.19 -12.33
C ALA A 112 -5.40 -2.84 -11.60
N ALA A 113 -4.33 -2.13 -11.96
CA ALA A 113 -4.09 -0.75 -11.56
C ALA A 113 -5.26 0.16 -11.97
N THR A 114 -5.60 1.15 -11.14
CA THR A 114 -6.50 2.24 -11.58
C THR A 114 -5.80 3.19 -12.53
N GLU A 115 -4.48 3.34 -12.40
CA GLU A 115 -3.62 4.11 -13.29
C GLU A 115 -2.44 3.22 -13.73
N PRO A 116 -2.54 2.54 -14.88
CA PRO A 116 -1.49 1.66 -15.37
C PRO A 116 -0.25 2.45 -15.82
N TYR A 117 0.91 1.79 -15.87
CA TYR A 117 2.16 2.40 -16.36
C TYR A 117 2.11 2.82 -17.82
N THR A 118 1.18 2.25 -18.60
CA THR A 118 0.90 2.65 -19.99
C THR A 118 0.16 4.00 -20.08
N GLY A 119 -0.22 4.59 -18.95
CA GLY A 119 -1.00 5.82 -18.87
C GLY A 119 -2.50 5.60 -18.89
N GLY A 120 -3.24 6.67 -18.58
CA GLY A 120 -4.70 6.66 -18.49
C GLY A 120 -5.25 6.31 -17.11
N LYS A 121 -6.57 6.25 -17.01
CA LYS A 121 -7.31 6.00 -15.78
C LYS A 121 -8.49 5.07 -16.04
N HIS A 122 -8.64 4.04 -15.21
CA HIS A 122 -9.75 3.11 -15.25
C HIS A 122 -10.96 3.64 -14.46
N GLU A 123 -11.71 4.58 -15.04
CA GLU A 123 -12.78 5.33 -14.35
C GLU A 123 -13.85 4.44 -13.68
N GLU A 124 -14.22 3.31 -14.30
CA GLU A 124 -15.16 2.37 -13.68
C GLU A 124 -14.58 1.71 -12.42
N LEU A 125 -13.30 1.33 -12.45
CA LEU A 125 -12.61 0.75 -11.29
C LEU A 125 -12.44 1.79 -10.18
N VAL A 126 -12.08 3.02 -10.54
CA VAL A 126 -12.01 4.16 -9.61
C VAL A 126 -13.37 4.38 -8.94
N SER A 127 -14.44 4.42 -9.73
CA SER A 127 -15.81 4.58 -9.23
C SER A 127 -16.24 3.41 -8.34
N TYR A 128 -15.83 2.19 -8.68
CA TYR A 128 -16.07 1.02 -7.85
C TYR A 128 -15.42 1.16 -6.46
N TYR A 129 -14.14 1.50 -6.40
CA TYR A 129 -13.43 1.69 -5.14
C TYR A 129 -14.03 2.83 -4.31
N ARG A 130 -14.36 3.97 -4.93
CA ARG A 130 -15.00 5.12 -4.24
C ARG A 130 -16.38 4.83 -3.66
N ARG A 131 -17.09 3.80 -4.14
CA ARG A 131 -18.34 3.31 -3.53
C ARG A 131 -18.13 2.37 -2.36
N LYS A 132 -16.94 1.77 -2.24
CA LYS A 132 -16.63 0.72 -1.26
C LYS A 132 -15.71 1.20 -0.13
N LEU A 133 -14.99 2.29 -0.37
CA LEU A 133 -13.97 2.84 0.51
C LEU A 133 -14.30 4.30 0.82
N LYS A 134 -13.98 4.73 2.03
CA LYS A 134 -13.94 6.16 2.38
C LYS A 134 -12.71 6.79 1.74
N ARG A 135 -12.77 8.10 1.54
CA ARG A 135 -11.66 8.89 0.96
C ARG A 135 -10.33 8.71 1.70
N HIS A 136 -10.36 8.49 3.02
CA HIS A 136 -9.15 8.29 3.84
C HIS A 136 -8.73 6.82 3.97
N ASP A 137 -9.49 5.87 3.40
CA ASP A 137 -9.12 4.45 3.48
C ASP A 137 -7.99 4.13 2.50
N ALA A 138 -8.05 4.63 1.26
CA ALA A 138 -7.00 4.42 0.28
C ALA A 138 -6.95 5.48 -0.83
N TYR A 139 -5.77 5.70 -1.40
CA TYR A 139 -5.59 6.36 -2.67
C TYR A 139 -6.03 5.46 -3.81
N VAL A 140 -6.94 6.00 -4.63
CA VAL A 140 -7.53 5.34 -5.78
C VAL A 140 -6.99 5.95 -7.07
N VAL A 141 -6.57 7.22 -7.03
CA VAL A 141 -5.91 7.94 -8.13
C VAL A 141 -4.78 8.81 -7.59
N ASN A 142 -3.80 9.18 -8.42
CA ASN A 142 -2.62 9.97 -8.00
C ASN A 142 -2.94 11.41 -7.53
N THR A 143 -4.16 11.86 -7.78
CA THR A 143 -4.68 13.19 -7.40
C THR A 143 -5.51 13.14 -6.13
N ASP A 144 -5.68 11.96 -5.52
CA ASP A 144 -6.30 11.86 -4.21
C ASP A 144 -5.36 12.49 -3.18
N VAL A 145 -5.92 13.33 -2.31
CA VAL A 145 -5.18 13.96 -1.21
C VAL A 145 -5.82 13.49 0.10
N ALA A 146 -5.06 12.73 0.88
CA ALA A 146 -5.37 12.30 2.25
C ALA A 146 -4.21 12.59 3.22
N ALA A 147 -3.23 13.38 2.78
CA ALA A 147 -1.99 13.71 3.47
C ALA A 147 -2.17 14.72 4.62
N ASP A 148 -3.33 14.74 5.28
CA ASP A 148 -3.62 15.64 6.40
C ASP A 148 -3.35 15.01 7.78
N GLN A 149 -3.16 13.68 7.86
CA GLN A 149 -2.93 12.98 9.12
C GLN A 149 -1.59 12.25 9.10
N GLY A 150 -0.68 12.70 9.95
CA GLY A 150 0.54 11.96 10.29
C GLY A 150 0.55 11.56 11.77
N THR A 151 1.54 10.77 12.16
CA THR A 151 1.78 10.34 13.54
C THR A 151 3.18 10.70 14.00
N LYS A 152 3.38 10.96 15.30
CA LYS A 152 4.72 11.01 15.90
C LYS A 152 5.23 9.62 16.30
N SER A 153 4.37 8.61 16.29
CA SER A 153 4.76 7.23 16.58
C SER A 153 5.80 6.75 15.59
N LYS A 154 6.83 6.08 16.12
CA LYS A 154 7.89 5.45 15.32
C LYS A 154 7.64 3.97 15.08
N HIS A 155 6.52 3.44 15.57
CA HIS A 155 6.13 2.04 15.40
C HIS A 155 4.88 1.99 14.55
N LEU A 156 5.04 1.51 13.32
CA LEU A 156 3.95 1.23 12.39
C LEU A 156 3.65 -0.26 12.40
N ILE A 157 2.37 -0.59 12.42
CA ILE A 157 1.84 -1.94 12.29
C ILE A 157 1.19 -2.04 10.93
N ILE A 158 1.59 -3.05 10.17
CA ILE A 158 1.10 -3.35 8.83
C ILE A 158 0.44 -4.72 8.83
N GLU A 159 -0.81 -4.76 8.39
CA GLU A 159 -1.59 -5.99 8.27
C GLU A 159 -2.02 -6.20 6.82
N PHE A 160 -1.79 -7.39 6.29
CA PHE A 160 -2.37 -7.87 5.04
C PHE A 160 -3.33 -9.01 5.36
N PHE A 161 -4.49 -9.05 4.69
CA PHE A 161 -5.49 -10.12 4.89
C PHE A 161 -5.60 -11.06 3.67
#